data_AF-A0A6G8QGF1-F1
#
_entry.id   AF-A0A6G8QGF1-F1
#
_cell.length_a   1.000
_cell.length_b   1.000
_cell.length_c   1.000
_cell.angle_alpha   90.00
_cell.angle_beta   90.00
_cell.angle_gamma   90.00
#
_symmetry.space_group_name_H-M   'P 1'
#
loop_
_entity.id
_entity.type
_entity.pdbx_description
1 polymer ?
#
loop_
_entity_poly.entity_id
_entity_poly.type
_entity_poly.pdbx_seq_one_letter_code
_entity_poly.pdbx_strand_id
1 'polypeptide(L)'
;MNAVEILEAAREAGLKLALNGDKDAVMAGPPHKITARIRSSIRRNKDELMRHLLFREAAAYLQKKITDRGMIMDEAAATAACNVFSQDLGAFDDAWRTKDIDAFKAFLRERVRDAGRTLAEHQRVAPPPRSSGESPDHPNLQQTLPEAS
;
A
#
# COMPACT_ATOMS: atom_id res chain seq x y z
N MET A 1 -4.19 3.00 27.11
CA MET A 1 -3.29 3.41 26.01
C MET A 1 -2.60 2.19 25.47
N ASN A 2 -3.36 1.44 24.67
CA ASN A 2 -2.85 0.45 23.73
C ASN A 2 -2.15 1.17 22.55
N ALA A 3 -1.54 0.42 21.63
CA ALA A 3 -0.77 1.03 20.53
C ALA A 3 -1.62 1.90 19.59
N VAL A 4 -2.88 1.52 19.33
CA VAL A 4 -3.80 2.27 18.46
C VAL A 4 -4.14 3.63 19.08
N GLU A 5 -4.52 3.66 20.36
CA GLU A 5 -4.82 4.89 21.11
C GLU A 5 -3.59 5.83 21.18
N ILE A 6 -2.38 5.28 21.19
CA ILE A 6 -1.14 6.07 21.16
C ILE A 6 -0.92 6.70 19.79
N LEU A 7 -1.17 5.96 18.71
CA LEU A 7 -1.06 6.48 17.34
C LEU A 7 -2.08 7.60 17.08
N GLU A 8 -3.31 7.45 17.57
CA GLU A 8 -4.37 8.46 17.49
C GLU A 8 -4.01 9.72 18.30
N ALA A 9 -3.67 9.56 19.58
CA ALA A 9 -3.27 10.68 20.43
C ALA A 9 -2.03 11.42 19.88
N ALA A 10 -1.09 10.70 19.26
CA ALA A 10 0.04 11.32 18.57
C ALA A 10 -0.43 12.14 17.36
N ARG A 11 -1.32 11.59 16.53
CA ARG A 11 -1.87 12.29 15.36
C ARG A 11 -2.62 13.57 15.75
N GLU A 12 -3.47 13.51 16.78
CA GLU A 12 -4.20 14.67 17.32
C GLU A 12 -3.25 15.76 17.83
N ALA A 13 -2.14 15.35 18.44
CA ALA A 13 -1.07 16.26 18.87
C ALA A 13 -0.21 16.79 17.69
N GLY A 14 -0.50 16.42 16.44
CA GLY A 14 0.32 16.76 15.28
C GLY A 14 1.71 16.14 15.33
N LEU A 15 1.84 14.99 16.00
CA LEU A 15 3.03 14.15 16.04
C LEU A 15 2.91 13.03 15.01
N LYS A 16 4.00 12.79 14.28
CA LYS A 16 4.18 11.62 13.43
C LYS A 16 5.04 10.62 14.17
N LEU A 17 4.50 9.43 14.38
CA LEU A 17 5.25 8.25 14.80
C LEU A 17 5.74 7.49 13.56
N ALA A 18 7.02 7.12 13.54
CA ALA A 18 7.67 6.38 12.46
C ALA A 18 8.70 5.42 13.03
N LEU A 19 9.14 4.45 12.23
CA LEU A 19 10.29 3.62 12.61
C LEU A 19 11.59 4.34 12.26
N ASN A 20 12.59 4.18 13.13
CA ASN A 20 13.97 4.41 12.77
C ASN A 20 14.46 3.17 12.04
N GLY A 21 14.66 3.29 10.71
CA GLY A 21 14.81 2.17 9.78
C GLY A 21 15.76 1.04 10.21
N ASP A 22 16.82 1.36 10.95
CA ASP A 22 17.83 0.38 11.37
C ASP A 22 17.84 0.08 12.87
N LYS A 23 17.08 0.81 13.70
CA LYS A 23 17.27 0.80 15.16
C LYS A 23 16.13 0.17 15.97
N ASP A 24 15.15 -0.47 15.32
CA ASP A 24 13.97 -1.03 15.98
C ASP A 24 13.42 -0.07 17.05
N ALA A 25 13.31 1.19 16.64
CA ALA A 25 13.00 2.30 17.53
C ALA A 25 11.89 3.13 16.93
N VAL A 26 10.90 3.48 17.77
CA VAL A 26 9.84 4.41 17.40
C VAL A 26 10.38 5.82 17.54
N MET A 27 10.43 6.55 16.44
CA MET A 27 10.68 7.98 16.41
C MET A 27 9.37 8.75 16.42
N ALA A 28 9.36 9.85 17.17
CA ALA A 28 8.25 10.79 17.22
C ALA A 28 8.74 12.17 16.79
N GLY A 29 8.09 12.76 15.80
CA GLY A 29 8.41 14.11 15.32
C GLY A 29 7.16 14.98 15.16
N PRO A 30 7.20 16.27 15.50
CA PRO A 30 8.35 17.01 16.04
C PRO A 30 8.53 16.87 17.56
N PRO A 31 9.77 16.85 18.10
CA PRO A 31 10.05 16.45 19.49
C PRO A 31 9.48 17.40 20.55
N HIS A 32 9.31 18.69 20.23
CA HIS A 32 8.75 19.69 21.13
C HIS A 32 7.26 19.48 21.44
N LYS A 33 6.55 18.69 20.63
CA LYS A 33 5.14 18.34 20.88
C LYS A 33 4.98 17.06 21.71
N ILE A 34 6.06 16.34 22.01
CA ILE A 34 6.00 15.09 22.77
C ILE A 34 5.83 15.38 24.26
N THR A 35 4.62 15.18 24.75
CA THR A 35 4.32 15.26 26.19
C THR A 35 4.97 14.11 26.96
N ALA A 36 5.20 14.31 28.27
CA ALA A 36 5.72 13.26 29.16
C ALA A 36 4.81 12.01 29.17
N ARG A 37 3.48 12.22 29.08
CA ARG A 37 2.49 11.15 28.97
C ARG A 37 2.69 10.32 27.69
N ILE A 38 2.77 10.98 26.53
CA ILE A 38 2.99 10.30 25.24
C ILE A 38 4.33 9.55 25.25
N ARG A 39 5.40 10.19 25.74
CA ARG A 39 6.71 9.57 25.87
C ARG A 39 6.68 8.29 26.71
N SER A 40 6.02 8.34 27.87
CA SER A 40 5.85 7.19 28.76
C SER A 40 5.01 6.08 28.10
N SER A 41 3.94 6.44 27.40
CA SER A 41 3.11 5.49 26.67
C SER A 41 3.86 4.80 25.52
N ILE A 42 4.66 5.54 24.75
CA ILE A 42 5.53 4.98 23.69
C ILE A 42 6.52 3.98 24.29
N ARG A 43 7.18 4.35 25.39
CA ARG A 43 8.17 3.45 26.04
C ARG A 43 7.53 2.15 26.54
N ARG A 44 6.33 2.23 27.13
CA ARG A 44 5.64 1.06 27.71
C ARG A 44 5.04 0.13 26.66
N ASN A 45 4.69 0.65 25.48
CA ASN A 45 4.06 -0.11 24.40
C ASN A 45 4.96 -0.18 23.16
N LYS A 46 6.29 -0.11 23.35
CA LYS A 46 7.26 0.00 22.26
C LYS A 46 7.09 -1.10 21.22
N ASP A 47 6.99 -2.34 21.69
CA ASP A 47 6.95 -3.51 20.82
C ASP A 47 5.63 -3.52 20.03
N GLU A 48 4.49 -3.31 20.69
CA GLU A 48 3.18 -3.25 20.02
C GLU A 48 3.11 -2.08 19.01
N LEU A 49 3.66 -0.91 19.34
CA LEU A 49 3.78 0.20 18.41
C LEU A 49 4.66 -0.14 17.20
N MET A 50 5.78 -0.82 17.41
CA MET A 50 6.64 -1.27 16.32
C MET A 50 5.91 -2.22 15.39
N ARG A 51 5.14 -3.16 15.93
CA ARG A 51 4.29 -4.07 15.16
C ARG A 51 3.31 -3.31 14.26
N HIS A 52 2.57 -2.34 14.81
CA HIS A 52 1.62 -1.53 14.04
C HIS A 52 2.32 -0.67 12.98
N LEU A 53 3.47 -0.08 13.30
CA LEU A 53 4.22 0.76 12.36
C LEU A 53 4.83 -0.06 11.22
N LEU A 54 5.39 -1.24 11.50
CA LEU A 54 5.92 -2.14 10.47
C LEU A 54 4.83 -2.59 9.50
N PHE A 55 3.66 -2.94 10.03
CA PHE A 55 2.50 -3.28 9.20
C PHE A 55 2.08 -2.10 8.32
N ARG A 56 1.97 -0.91 8.90
CA ARG A 56 1.60 0.31 8.19
C ARG A 56 2.59 0.67 7.07
N GLU A 57 3.89 0.53 7.31
CA GLU A 57 4.92 0.77 6.30
C GLU A 57 4.85 -0.24 5.15
N ALA A 58 4.66 -1.53 5.45
CA ALA A 58 4.47 -2.55 4.44
C ALA A 58 3.20 -2.31 3.59
N ALA A 59 2.08 -1.95 4.23
CA ALA A 59 0.84 -1.60 3.54
C ALA A 59 1.01 -0.35 2.65
N ALA A 60 1.65 0.70 3.17
CA ALA A 60 1.92 1.92 2.40
C ALA A 60 2.85 1.65 1.21
N TYR A 61 3.85 0.78 1.37
CA TYR A 61 4.72 0.35 0.28
C TYR A 61 3.94 -0.40 -0.80
N LEU A 62 3.07 -1.33 -0.41
CA LEU A 62 2.21 -2.06 -1.36
C LEU A 62 1.28 -1.11 -2.11
N GLN A 63 0.63 -0.19 -1.40
CA GLN A 63 -0.24 0.83 -2.01
C GLN A 63 0.54 1.67 -3.02
N LYS A 64 1.74 2.14 -2.66
CA LYS A 64 2.61 2.87 -3.58
C LYS A 64 2.98 2.02 -4.80
N LYS A 65 3.27 0.72 -4.65
CA LYS A 65 3.54 -0.18 -5.78
C LYS A 65 2.33 -0.35 -6.71
N ILE A 66 1.11 -0.34 -6.16
CA ILE A 66 -0.12 -0.37 -6.93
C ILE A 66 -0.28 0.94 -7.72
N THR A 67 -0.06 2.08 -7.07
CA THR A 67 -0.18 3.41 -7.70
C THR A 67 0.92 3.68 -8.75
N ASP A 68 2.19 3.41 -8.44
CA ASP A 68 3.34 3.70 -9.31
C ASP A 68 3.33 2.86 -10.60
N ARG A 69 2.69 1.68 -10.60
CA ARG A 69 2.55 0.83 -11.79
C ARG A 69 1.54 1.37 -12.82
N GLY A 70 1.06 2.61 -12.67
CA GLY A 70 0.20 3.27 -13.66
C GLY A 70 -1.12 2.53 -13.87
N MET A 71 -1.64 1.88 -12.83
CA MET A 71 -2.91 1.18 -12.92
C MET A 71 -4.04 2.18 -13.19
N ILE A 72 -4.48 2.19 -14.44
CA ILE A 72 -5.84 2.59 -14.80
C ILE A 72 -6.77 1.57 -14.12
N MET A 73 -7.16 1.87 -12.87
CA MET A 73 -8.27 1.33 -12.09
C MET A 73 -8.73 -0.12 -12.38
N ASP A 74 -7.83 -1.12 -12.35
CA ASP A 74 -8.27 -2.48 -12.07
C ASP A 74 -8.43 -2.64 -10.55
N GLU A 75 -9.59 -2.17 -10.06
CA GLU A 75 -9.99 -2.24 -8.67
C GLU A 75 -10.01 -3.69 -8.16
N ALA A 76 -10.25 -4.68 -9.03
CA ALA A 76 -10.25 -6.09 -8.67
C ALA A 76 -8.82 -6.59 -8.39
N ALA A 77 -7.83 -6.20 -9.20
CA ALA A 77 -6.43 -6.55 -8.96
C ALA A 77 -5.88 -5.89 -7.67
N ALA A 78 -6.24 -4.63 -7.42
CA ALA A 78 -5.87 -3.94 -6.18
C ALA A 78 -6.53 -4.59 -4.95
N THR A 79 -7.82 -4.95 -5.06
CA THR A 79 -8.56 -5.64 -4.00
C THR A 79 -7.98 -7.03 -3.72
N ALA A 80 -7.66 -7.81 -4.75
CA ALA A 80 -7.04 -9.13 -4.60
C ALA A 80 -5.66 -9.04 -3.93
N ALA A 81 -4.82 -8.09 -4.33
CA ALA A 81 -3.51 -7.86 -3.71
C ALA A 81 -3.64 -7.44 -2.23
N CYS A 82 -4.60 -6.57 -1.90
CA CYS A 82 -4.90 -6.19 -0.51
C CYS A 82 -5.46 -7.37 0.32
N ASN A 83 -6.31 -8.21 -0.28
CA ASN A 83 -6.85 -9.41 0.37
C ASN A 83 -5.72 -10.40 0.68
N VAL A 84 -4.79 -10.63 -0.25
CA VAL A 84 -3.60 -11.46 0.00
C VAL A 84 -2.73 -10.84 1.08
N PHE A 85 -2.49 -9.52 1.10
CA PHE A 85 -1.66 -8.91 2.14
C PHE A 85 -2.28 -9.01 3.55
N SER A 86 -3.62 -8.92 3.63
CA SER A 86 -4.38 -8.94 4.89
C SER A 86 -4.93 -10.32 5.28
N GLN A 87 -4.78 -11.32 4.42
CA GLN A 87 -5.10 -12.70 4.74
C GLN A 87 -4.22 -13.18 5.89
N ASP A 88 -4.85 -13.88 6.84
CA ASP A 88 -4.20 -14.53 7.97
C ASP A 88 -3.52 -13.57 8.96
N LEU A 89 -4.33 -12.66 9.50
CA LEU A 89 -3.95 -11.85 10.66
C LEU A 89 -3.56 -12.73 11.89
N GLY A 90 -3.99 -14.00 11.93
CA GLY A 90 -3.62 -14.96 12.96
C GLY A 90 -2.16 -15.42 12.87
N ALA A 91 -1.69 -15.82 11.68
CA ALA A 91 -0.27 -16.09 11.44
C ALA A 91 0.61 -14.85 11.67
N PHE A 92 0.07 -13.66 11.41
CA PHE A 92 0.71 -12.39 11.71
C PHE A 92 0.82 -12.12 13.23
N ASP A 93 -0.19 -12.49 14.03
CA ASP A 93 -0.13 -12.49 15.50
C ASP A 93 0.93 -13.50 16.01
N ASP A 94 0.98 -14.70 15.43
CA ASP A 94 1.89 -15.75 15.87
C ASP A 94 3.35 -15.46 15.52
N ALA A 95 3.62 -14.97 14.30
CA ALA A 95 4.96 -14.51 13.90
C ALA A 95 5.47 -13.36 14.77
N TRP A 96 4.57 -12.55 15.35
CA TRP A 96 4.94 -11.50 16.30
C TRP A 96 5.15 -12.05 17.72
N ARG A 97 4.37 -13.04 18.15
CA ARG A 97 4.47 -13.67 19.48
C ARG A 97 5.82 -14.37 19.71
N THR A 98 6.53 -14.76 18.65
CA THR A 98 7.90 -15.30 18.73
C THR A 98 8.93 -14.25 19.17
N LYS A 99 8.56 -12.95 19.20
CA LYS A 99 9.40 -11.78 19.53
C LYS A 99 10.67 -11.64 18.67
N ASP A 100 10.73 -12.37 17.56
CA ASP A 100 11.78 -12.21 16.56
C ASP A 100 11.34 -11.16 15.53
N ILE A 101 11.86 -9.95 15.69
CA ILE A 101 11.53 -8.85 14.79
C ILE A 101 12.05 -9.07 13.36
N ASP A 102 13.15 -9.79 13.20
CA ASP A 102 13.72 -10.07 11.88
C ASP A 102 12.89 -11.10 11.14
N ALA A 103 12.42 -12.14 11.85
CA ALA A 103 11.43 -13.08 11.32
C ALA A 103 10.13 -12.36 10.92
N PHE A 104 9.66 -11.42 11.73
CA PHE A 104 8.46 -10.64 11.42
C PHE A 104 8.65 -9.70 10.22
N LYS A 105 9.81 -9.04 10.10
CA LYS A 105 10.17 -8.25 8.90
C LYS A 105 10.29 -9.14 7.66
N ALA A 106 10.80 -10.37 7.79
CA ALA A 106 10.88 -11.32 6.69
C ALA A 106 9.49 -11.76 6.23
N PHE A 107 8.60 -12.10 7.19
CA PHE A 107 7.20 -12.41 6.93
C PHE A 107 6.50 -11.27 6.17
N LEU A 108 6.61 -10.03 6.64
CA LEU A 108 6.01 -8.86 5.96
C LEU A 108 6.53 -8.69 4.52
N ARG A 109 7.84 -8.90 4.29
CA ARG A 109 8.44 -8.83 2.95
C ARG A 109 7.89 -9.90 2.01
N GLU A 110 7.66 -11.11 2.52
CA GLU A 110 7.05 -12.19 1.76
C GLU A 110 5.59 -11.88 1.39
N ARG A 111 4.79 -11.38 2.35
CA ARG A 111 3.39 -10.97 2.07
C ARG A 111 3.28 -9.86 1.04
N VAL A 112 4.17 -8.86 1.09
CA VAL A 112 4.24 -7.80 0.07
C VAL A 112 4.64 -8.39 -1.29
N ARG A 113 5.56 -9.36 -1.32
CA ARG A 113 5.96 -10.04 -2.56
C ARG A 113 4.79 -10.83 -3.14
N ASP A 114 4.03 -11.55 -2.32
CA ASP A 114 2.85 -12.33 -2.74
C ASP A 114 1.79 -11.44 -3.34
N ALA A 115 1.40 -10.37 -2.64
CA ALA A 115 0.47 -9.37 -3.15
C ALA A 115 0.96 -8.77 -4.48
N GLY A 116 2.27 -8.51 -4.60
CA GLY A 116 2.89 -8.05 -5.85
C GLY A 116 2.89 -9.07 -6.99
N ARG A 117 2.90 -10.38 -6.68
CA ARG A 117 2.75 -11.47 -7.66
C ARG A 117 1.32 -11.55 -8.17
N THR A 118 0.34 -11.58 -7.27
CA THR A 118 -1.10 -11.54 -7.63
C THR A 118 -1.40 -10.35 -8.53
N LEU A 119 -0.85 -9.18 -8.19
CA LEU A 119 -0.99 -7.98 -9.01
C LEU A 119 -0.42 -8.16 -10.43
N ALA A 120 0.74 -8.80 -10.57
CA ALA A 120 1.36 -9.05 -11.87
C ALA A 120 0.63 -10.15 -12.68
N GLU A 121 0.04 -11.14 -12.00
CA GLU A 121 -0.74 -12.20 -12.63
C GLU A 121 -2.03 -11.65 -13.23
N HIS A 122 -2.78 -10.83 -12.48
CA HIS A 122 -3.98 -10.15 -12.99
C HIS A 122 -3.67 -9.27 -14.22
N GLN A 123 -2.52 -8.61 -14.24
CA GLN A 123 -2.07 -7.81 -15.40
C GLN A 123 -1.79 -8.65 -16.65
N ARG A 124 -1.37 -9.91 -16.51
CA ARG A 124 -1.13 -10.81 -17.65
C ARG A 124 -2.43 -11.37 -18.25
N VAL A 125 -3.49 -11.42 -17.45
CA VAL A 125 -4.80 -11.96 -17.85
C VAL A 125 -5.71 -10.86 -18.42
N ALA A 126 -5.47 -9.59 -18.09
CA ALA A 126 -6.15 -8.48 -18.73
C ALA A 126 -5.86 -8.48 -20.25
N PRO A 127 -6.89 -8.57 -21.12
CA PRO A 127 -6.67 -8.54 -22.56
C PRO A 127 -5.98 -7.22 -22.95
N PRO A 128 -5.10 -7.22 -23.96
CA PRO A 128 -4.50 -5.98 -24.44
C PRO A 128 -5.62 -4.99 -24.78
N PRO A 129 -5.43 -3.67 -24.53
CA PRO A 129 -6.36 -2.69 -25.01
C PRO A 129 -6.50 -2.92 -26.51
N ARG A 130 -7.74 -3.15 -26.98
CA ARG A 130 -8.03 -3.12 -28.41
C ARG A 130 -7.45 -1.80 -28.91
N SER A 131 -6.43 -1.86 -29.76
CA SER A 131 -6.00 -0.68 -30.50
C SER A 131 -7.23 -0.22 -31.25
N SER A 132 -7.82 0.90 -30.83
CA SER A 132 -8.83 1.63 -31.59
C SER A 132 -8.15 2.16 -32.85
N GLY A 133 -7.95 1.26 -33.82
CA GLY A 133 -7.43 1.49 -35.15
C GLY A 133 -8.42 1.07 -36.23
N GLU A 134 -9.68 0.83 -35.88
CA GLU A 134 -10.78 0.77 -36.85
C GLU A 134 -11.54 2.09 -36.77
N SER A 135 -11.10 3.05 -37.59
CA SER A 135 -12.02 4.06 -38.08
C SER A 135 -13.10 3.33 -38.89
N PRO A 136 -14.39 3.51 -38.61
CA PRO A 136 -15.43 2.95 -39.47
C PRO A 136 -15.27 3.52 -40.87
N ASP A 137 -15.27 2.65 -41.87
CA ASP A 137 -15.38 2.97 -43.29
C ASP A 137 -16.40 4.10 -43.51
N HIS A 138 -15.92 5.29 -43.85
CA HIS A 138 -16.78 6.33 -44.38
C HIS A 138 -17.17 5.93 -45.82
N PRO A 139 -18.47 5.86 -46.17
CA PRO A 139 -18.85 5.67 -47.56
C PRO A 139 -18.38 6.88 -48.37
N ASN A 140 -17.56 6.59 -49.38
CA ASN A 140 -16.96 7.55 -50.30
C ASN A 140 -18.08 8.27 -51.07
N LEU A 141 -18.45 9.49 -50.66
CA LEU A 141 -19.39 10.34 -51.37
C LEU A 141 -18.72 10.84 -52.66
N GLN A 142 -19.01 10.16 -53.77
CA GLN A 142 -18.74 10.67 -55.12
C GLN A 142 -19.44 12.03 -55.29
N GLN A 143 -18.67 13.10 -55.44
CA GLN A 143 -19.15 14.36 -55.99
C GLN A 143 -18.63 14.49 -57.42
N THR A 144 -19.52 14.22 -58.37
CA THR A 144 -19.40 14.62 -59.77
C THR A 144 -19.53 16.15 -59.86
N LEU A 145 -18.49 16.83 -60.33
CA LEU A 145 -18.56 18.22 -60.80
C LEU A 145 -19.07 18.23 -62.25
N PRO A 146 -20.07 19.05 -62.61
CA PRO A 146 -20.42 19.27 -64.01
C PRO A 146 -19.45 20.28 -64.64
N GLU A 147 -18.98 19.97 -65.85
CA GLU A 147 -18.26 20.91 -66.72
C GLU A 147 -19.19 22.08 -67.08
N ALA A 148 -18.71 23.30 -66.84
CA ALA A 148 -19.34 24.52 -67.34
C ALA A 148 -18.59 24.98 -68.60
N SER A 149 -19.35 25.08 -69.70
CA SER A 149 -18.96 25.70 -70.98
C SER A 149 -18.92 27.23 -70.90
#